data_AF-A0A7Z0P379-F1
#
_entry.id   AF-A0A7Z0P379-F1
#
_cell.length_a   1.000
_cell.length_b   1.000
_cell.length_c   1.000
_cell.angle_alpha   90.00
_cell.angle_beta   90.00
_cell.angle_gamma   90.00
#
_symmetry.space_group_name_H-M   'P 1'
#
loop_
_entity.id
_entity.type
_entity.pdbx_description
1 polymer ?
#
loop_
_entity_poly.entity_id
_entity_poly.type
_entity_poly.pdbx_seq_one_letter_code
_entity_poly.pdbx_strand_id
1 'polypeptide(L)'
;MSVAADQAKANTYDHQLQNNVQISEVNGGDKTNPLWTSEIDSPDFRAALKQSLANANLLGDELAPYALRANLLRVDQPIFGLDFEVICEVEYTLLESSTNKVVLREIIRTPFTAGMGDSVIGIKRLRLANEGSARENIIAMLKRLSDLKIDAKQVSLKN
;
A
#
# COMPACT_ATOMS: atom_id res chain seq x y z
N MET A 1 5.84 8.60 -4.50
CA MET A 1 5.01 7.37 -4.37
C MET A 1 3.62 7.54 -3.75
N SER A 2 3.32 8.54 -2.91
CA SER A 2 1.97 8.65 -2.31
C SER A 2 0.87 8.91 -3.33
N VAL A 3 -0.37 8.55 -2.96
CA VAL A 3 -1.59 8.83 -3.73
C VAL A 3 -2.03 10.26 -3.46
N ALA A 4 -2.32 11.02 -4.52
CA ALA A 4 -2.79 12.40 -4.40
C ALA A 4 -4.15 12.47 -3.68
N ALA A 5 -4.44 13.58 -3.00
CA ALA A 5 -5.68 13.74 -2.22
C ALA A 5 -6.94 13.54 -3.07
N ASP A 6 -6.98 14.07 -4.29
CA ASP A 6 -8.13 13.94 -5.18
C ASP A 6 -8.38 12.48 -5.59
N GLN A 7 -7.31 11.71 -5.81
CA GLN A 7 -7.39 10.28 -6.14
C GLN A 7 -7.78 9.44 -4.92
N ALA A 8 -7.27 9.79 -3.74
CA ALA A 8 -7.56 9.08 -2.49
C ALA A 8 -9.00 9.30 -2.01
N LYS A 9 -9.55 10.51 -2.20
CA LYS A 9 -10.92 10.88 -1.81
C LYS A 9 -11.98 10.50 -2.84
N ALA A 10 -11.59 9.99 -4.00
CA ALA A 10 -12.54 9.52 -5.01
C ALA A 10 -13.41 8.34 -4.52
N ASN A 11 -12.96 7.63 -3.48
CA ASN A 11 -13.67 6.50 -2.92
C ASN A 11 -14.50 6.89 -1.69
N THR A 12 -15.62 6.19 -1.47
CA THR A 12 -16.40 6.26 -0.23
C THR A 12 -16.06 5.06 0.65
N TYR A 13 -15.63 5.31 1.88
CA TYR A 13 -15.21 4.30 2.83
C TYR A 13 -16.26 4.03 3.90
N ASP A 14 -16.25 2.82 4.48
CA ASP A 14 -17.02 2.52 5.67
C ASP A 14 -16.65 3.50 6.81
N HIS A 15 -17.65 4.04 7.51
CA HIS A 15 -17.46 4.95 8.63
C HIS A 15 -16.56 4.36 9.73
N GLN A 16 -16.54 3.03 9.89
CA GLN A 16 -15.68 2.36 10.85
C GLN A 16 -14.19 2.59 10.56
N LEU A 17 -13.81 2.74 9.28
CA LEU A 17 -12.41 2.95 8.87
C LEU A 17 -11.98 4.42 8.90
N GLN A 18 -12.93 5.36 8.91
CA GLN A 18 -12.60 6.79 8.82
C GLN A 18 -11.86 7.24 10.08
N ASN A 19 -10.66 7.79 9.90
CA ASN A 19 -9.72 8.17 10.96
C ASN A 19 -9.38 7.06 11.97
N ASN A 20 -9.53 5.79 11.57
CA ASN A 20 -9.46 4.63 12.47
C ASN A 20 -8.51 3.54 11.96
N VAL A 21 -7.64 3.85 11.01
CA VAL A 21 -6.62 2.92 10.51
C VAL A 21 -5.22 3.42 10.87
N GLN A 22 -4.49 2.63 11.67
CA GLN A 22 -3.05 2.82 11.87
C GLN A 22 -2.23 1.93 10.93
N ILE A 23 -0.96 2.28 10.75
CA ILE A 23 0.01 1.38 10.10
C ILE A 23 0.86 0.74 11.18
N SER A 24 0.58 -0.52 11.50
CA SER A 24 1.35 -1.25 12.50
C SER A 24 2.73 -1.60 11.98
N GLU A 25 2.80 -2.18 10.78
CA GLU A 25 4.05 -2.70 10.23
C GLU A 25 4.13 -2.53 8.71
N VAL A 26 5.36 -2.26 8.24
CA VAL A 26 5.73 -2.37 6.83
C VAL A 26 6.99 -3.20 6.77
N ASN A 27 6.88 -4.41 6.24
CA ASN A 27 7.96 -5.39 6.15
C ASN A 27 8.38 -5.58 4.69
N GLY A 28 9.64 -5.94 4.48
CA GLY A 28 10.24 -6.04 3.15
C GLY A 28 11.20 -4.88 2.87
N GLY A 29 11.39 -4.49 1.61
CA GLY A 29 12.55 -3.70 1.16
C GLY A 29 13.92 -4.41 1.31
N ASP A 30 15.01 -3.75 0.89
CA ASP A 30 16.37 -4.34 0.73
C ASP A 30 16.88 -5.23 1.88
N LYS A 31 16.30 -5.11 3.09
CA LYS A 31 16.60 -5.95 4.27
C LYS A 31 16.20 -7.42 4.15
N THR A 32 15.23 -7.80 3.30
CA THR A 32 14.74 -9.20 3.24
C THR A 32 15.04 -9.93 1.92
N ASN A 33 15.34 -9.22 0.83
CA ASN A 33 15.79 -9.86 -0.42
C ASN A 33 16.74 -8.93 -1.20
N PRO A 34 18.01 -9.32 -1.44
CA PRO A 34 18.97 -8.53 -2.20
C PRO A 34 18.57 -8.26 -3.65
N LEU A 35 17.65 -9.04 -4.25
CA LEU A 35 17.16 -8.79 -5.62
C LEU A 35 16.28 -7.54 -5.72
N TRP A 36 15.87 -6.96 -4.60
CA TRP A 36 15.15 -5.68 -4.59
C TRP A 36 16.05 -4.46 -4.78
N THR A 37 17.35 -4.67 -5.03
CA THR A 37 18.39 -3.64 -5.12
C THR A 37 17.82 -2.25 -5.43
N SER A 38 17.56 -1.50 -4.35
CA SER A 38 17.74 -0.05 -4.25
C SER A 38 16.61 0.94 -4.61
N GLU A 39 15.39 0.58 -5.03
CA GLU A 39 14.45 1.64 -5.49
C GLU A 39 13.12 1.78 -4.73
N ILE A 40 12.76 0.85 -3.84
CA ILE A 40 11.65 1.03 -2.88
C ILE A 40 12.04 0.48 -1.52
N ASP A 41 12.45 1.36 -0.62
CA ASP A 41 12.73 0.95 0.75
C ASP A 41 11.44 0.91 1.60
N SER A 42 11.47 0.09 2.66
CA SER A 42 10.32 -0.02 3.58
C SER A 42 9.95 1.32 4.23
N PRO A 43 10.89 2.19 4.66
CA PRO A 43 10.58 3.52 5.18
C PRO A 43 9.79 4.42 4.21
N ASP A 44 10.21 4.52 2.95
CA ASP A 44 9.58 5.35 1.93
C ASP A 44 8.21 4.79 1.55
N PHE A 45 8.09 3.46 1.42
CA PHE A 45 6.78 2.84 1.21
C PHE A 45 5.85 3.10 2.40
N ARG A 46 6.34 2.98 3.64
CA ARG A 46 5.57 3.30 4.85
C ARG A 46 5.13 4.75 4.86
N ALA A 47 6.02 5.69 4.51
CA ALA A 47 5.69 7.11 4.43
C ALA A 47 4.62 7.37 3.36
N ALA A 48 4.76 6.77 2.18
CA ALA A 48 3.79 6.89 1.09
C ALA A 48 2.42 6.31 1.47
N LEU A 49 2.39 5.13 2.10
CA LEU A 49 1.17 4.49 2.59
C LEU A 49 0.49 5.36 3.67
N LYS A 50 1.26 5.88 4.63
CA LYS A 50 0.76 6.76 5.70
C LYS A 50 0.11 8.02 5.12
N GLN A 51 0.82 8.68 4.20
CA GLN A 51 0.31 9.89 3.55
C GLN A 51 -0.96 9.59 2.74
N SER A 52 -1.04 8.43 2.09
CA SER A 52 -2.19 8.04 1.28
C SER A 52 -3.43 7.76 2.15
N LEU A 53 -3.26 7.11 3.30
CA LEU A 53 -4.34 6.94 4.29
C LEU A 53 -4.80 8.29 4.87
N ALA A 54 -3.87 9.20 5.15
CA ALA A 54 -4.21 10.55 5.61
C ALA A 54 -5.02 11.31 4.55
N ASN A 55 -4.57 11.24 3.30
CA ASN A 55 -5.26 11.86 2.16
C ASN A 55 -6.67 11.29 1.95
N ALA A 56 -6.90 10.01 2.27
CA ALA A 56 -8.19 9.34 2.22
C ALA A 56 -9.07 9.57 3.47
N ASN A 57 -8.63 10.34 4.47
CA ASN A 57 -9.27 10.49 5.79
C ASN A 57 -9.45 9.14 6.54
N LEU A 58 -8.52 8.22 6.36
CA LEU A 58 -8.52 6.90 7.02
C LEU A 58 -7.52 6.83 8.18
N LEU A 59 -6.43 7.60 8.10
CA LEU A 59 -5.35 7.53 9.08
C LEU A 59 -5.85 7.93 10.48
N GLY A 60 -5.74 6.99 11.42
CA GLY A 60 -5.98 7.22 12.85
C GLY A 60 -4.70 7.43 13.66
N ASP A 61 -4.86 7.50 14.97
CA ASP A 61 -3.74 7.52 15.93
C ASP A 61 -3.15 6.11 16.16
N GLU A 62 -2.20 5.99 17.09
CA GLU A 62 -1.55 4.70 17.41
C GLU A 62 -2.49 3.71 18.13
N LEU A 63 -3.61 4.17 18.66
CA LEU A 63 -4.64 3.36 19.33
C LEU A 63 -5.82 3.05 18.40
N ALA A 64 -5.67 3.33 17.10
CA ALA A 64 -6.72 3.14 16.12
C ALA A 64 -7.29 1.70 16.15
N PRO A 65 -8.62 1.54 16.05
CA PRO A 65 -9.28 0.22 16.11
C PRO A 65 -8.84 -0.76 15.03
N TYR A 66 -8.28 -0.28 13.92
CA TYR A 66 -7.78 -1.12 12.85
C TYR A 66 -6.28 -0.92 12.61
N ALA A 67 -5.54 -2.03 12.56
CA ALA A 67 -4.12 -2.06 12.29
C ALA A 67 -3.84 -2.63 10.90
N LEU A 68 -3.30 -1.80 10.01
CA LEU A 68 -2.87 -2.19 8.67
C LEU A 68 -1.38 -2.60 8.69
N ARG A 69 -1.13 -3.83 8.25
CA ARG A 69 0.21 -4.35 7.93
C ARG A 69 0.36 -4.40 6.40
N ALA A 70 1.54 -4.02 5.92
CA ALA A 70 1.97 -4.25 4.53
C ALA A 70 3.25 -5.09 4.51
N ASN A 71 3.25 -6.17 3.74
CA ASN A 71 4.44 -6.98 3.49
C ASN A 71 4.78 -6.87 2.00
N LEU A 72 5.87 -6.18 1.66
CA LEU A 72 6.38 -6.14 0.29
C LEU A 72 6.89 -7.54 -0.03
N LEU A 73 6.23 -8.25 -0.94
CA LEU A 73 6.55 -9.64 -1.27
C LEU A 73 7.55 -9.73 -2.42
N ARG A 74 7.38 -8.87 -3.43
CA ARG A 74 8.22 -8.89 -4.63
C ARG A 74 8.17 -7.58 -5.40
N VAL A 75 9.27 -7.30 -6.10
CA VAL A 75 9.35 -6.27 -7.14
C VAL A 75 9.97 -6.93 -8.37
N ASP A 76 9.22 -7.03 -9.45
CA ASP A 76 9.74 -7.47 -10.75
C ASP A 76 10.16 -6.25 -11.53
N GLN A 77 11.40 -6.22 -12.02
CA GLN A 77 11.90 -5.10 -12.81
C GLN A 77 12.75 -5.60 -13.99
N PRO A 78 12.78 -4.86 -15.11
CA PRO A 78 13.56 -5.23 -16.27
C PRO A 78 15.02 -4.86 -16.05
N ILE A 79 15.93 -5.68 -16.57
CA ILE A 79 17.38 -5.45 -16.48
C ILE A 79 17.94 -4.58 -17.63
N PHE A 80 17.17 -4.38 -18.71
CA PHE A 80 17.48 -3.50 -19.85
C PHE A 80 16.22 -3.19 -20.66
N GLY A 81 16.22 -2.12 -21.46
CA GLY A 81 15.05 -1.70 -22.24
C GLY A 81 14.98 -0.18 -22.48
N LEU A 82 14.16 0.22 -23.45
CA LEU A 82 13.83 1.64 -23.67
C LEU A 82 12.78 2.10 -22.65
N ASP A 83 11.76 1.28 -22.44
CA ASP A 83 10.74 1.44 -21.41
C ASP A 83 10.97 0.43 -20.30
N PHE A 84 10.67 0.83 -19.06
CA PHE A 84 10.82 -0.02 -17.89
C PHE A 84 9.47 -0.26 -17.23
N GLU A 85 8.98 -1.49 -17.34
CA GLU A 85 7.81 -1.97 -16.60
C GLU A 85 8.26 -2.60 -15.27
N VAL A 86 7.82 -2.00 -14.16
CA VAL A 86 8.02 -2.58 -12.82
C VAL A 86 6.69 -3.10 -12.30
N ILE A 87 6.74 -4.24 -11.62
CA ILE A 87 5.56 -4.85 -11.00
C ILE A 87 5.81 -5.04 -9.50
N CYS A 88 5.03 -4.35 -8.67
CA CYS A 88 5.07 -4.46 -7.22
C CYS A 88 4.00 -5.43 -6.74
N GLU A 89 4.38 -6.32 -5.83
CA GLU A 89 3.51 -7.30 -5.19
C GLU A 89 3.58 -7.12 -3.67
N VAL A 90 2.46 -6.78 -3.06
CA VAL A 90 2.35 -6.47 -1.63
C VAL A 90 1.18 -7.23 -1.02
N GLU A 91 1.42 -7.90 0.09
CA GLU A 91 0.36 -8.42 0.94
C GLU A 91 -0.07 -7.35 1.94
N TYR A 92 -1.37 -7.03 1.94
CA TYR A 92 -1.98 -6.19 2.96
C TYR A 92 -2.82 -7.04 3.89
N THR A 93 -2.66 -6.83 5.20
CA THR A 93 -3.55 -7.40 6.22
C THR A 93 -4.10 -6.29 7.08
N LEU A 94 -5.42 -6.15 7.15
CA LEU A 94 -6.10 -5.28 8.11
C LEU A 94 -6.64 -6.12 9.26
N LEU A 95 -6.27 -5.74 10.48
CA LEU A 95 -6.66 -6.42 11.72
C LEU A 95 -7.56 -5.50 12.55
N GLU A 96 -8.55 -6.05 13.23
CA GLU A 96 -9.20 -5.39 14.36
C GLU A 96 -8.27 -5.49 15.58
N SER A 97 -7.79 -4.35 16.09
CA SER A 97 -6.74 -4.26 17.11
C SER A 97 -7.14 -4.92 18.44
N SER A 98 -8.42 -4.89 18.82
CA SER A 98 -8.91 -5.44 20.08
C SER A 98 -8.97 -6.98 20.11
N THR A 99 -9.17 -7.62 18.96
CA THR A 99 -9.39 -9.07 18.85
C THR A 99 -8.31 -9.79 18.04
N ASN A 100 -7.46 -9.05 17.32
CA ASN A 100 -6.57 -9.55 16.27
C ASN A 100 -7.30 -10.27 15.13
N LYS A 101 -8.61 -10.05 14.97
CA LYS A 101 -9.37 -10.61 13.86
C LYS A 101 -8.92 -9.99 12.54
N VAL A 102 -8.59 -10.83 11.57
CA VAL A 102 -8.31 -10.40 10.19
C VAL A 102 -9.64 -10.00 9.53
N VAL A 103 -9.76 -8.72 9.18
CA VAL A 103 -10.92 -8.19 8.47
C VAL A 103 -10.66 -8.04 6.96
N LEU A 104 -9.40 -7.95 6.56
CA LEU A 104 -8.95 -7.99 5.17
C LEU A 104 -7.59 -8.69 5.10
N ARG A 105 -7.40 -9.56 4.12
CA ARG A 105 -6.07 -10.02 3.69
C ARG A 105 -6.07 -10.20 2.17
N GLU A 106 -5.22 -9.45 1.50
CA GLU A 106 -5.16 -9.41 0.03
C GLU A 106 -3.71 -9.32 -0.43
N ILE A 107 -3.38 -10.02 -1.51
CA ILE A 107 -2.13 -9.83 -2.24
C ILE A 107 -2.44 -9.00 -3.48
N ILE A 108 -1.83 -7.84 -3.59
CA ILE A 108 -2.06 -6.89 -4.67
C ILE A 108 -0.80 -6.81 -5.52
N ARG A 109 -0.95 -7.11 -6.81
CA ARG A 109 0.10 -7.03 -7.82
C ARG A 109 -0.25 -5.97 -8.86
N THR A 110 0.58 -4.95 -9.01
CA THR A 110 0.31 -3.80 -9.89
C THR A 110 1.51 -3.48 -10.75
N PRO A 111 1.35 -3.34 -12.09
CA PRO A 111 2.40 -2.88 -12.97
C PRO A 111 2.42 -1.36 -13.10
N PHE A 112 3.58 -0.80 -13.44
CA PHE A 112 3.70 0.56 -13.97
C PHE A 112 4.90 0.65 -14.91
N THR A 113 4.73 1.36 -16.03
CA THR A 113 5.78 1.54 -17.03
C THR A 113 6.24 2.99 -17.09
N ALA A 114 7.54 3.22 -16.98
CA ALA A 114 8.16 4.52 -17.28
C ALA A 114 8.95 4.44 -18.58
N GLY A 115 8.66 5.34 -19.52
CA GLY A 115 9.25 5.36 -20.85
C GLY A 115 10.17 6.55 -21.10
N MET A 116 10.68 6.67 -22.34
CA MET A 116 11.56 7.78 -22.74
C MET A 116 10.95 9.18 -22.56
N GLY A 117 9.62 9.28 -22.60
CA GLY A 117 8.89 10.53 -22.34
C GLY A 117 9.00 11.00 -20.89
N ASP A 118 9.21 10.09 -19.94
CA ASP A 118 9.36 10.41 -18.51
C ASP A 118 10.79 10.81 -18.14
N SER A 119 11.78 10.19 -18.79
CA SER A 119 13.20 10.52 -18.62
C SER A 119 14.07 9.88 -19.70
N VAL A 120 15.04 10.63 -20.22
CA VAL A 120 16.09 10.08 -21.10
C VAL A 120 17.15 9.25 -20.34
N ILE A 121 17.29 9.47 -19.03
CA ILE A 121 18.22 8.75 -18.15
C ILE A 121 17.55 7.44 -17.67
N GLY A 122 18.16 6.30 -17.98
CA GLY A 122 17.64 4.97 -17.65
C GLY A 122 17.41 4.74 -16.16
N ILE A 123 18.42 4.97 -15.30
CA ILE A 123 18.27 4.79 -13.84
C ILE A 123 17.10 5.61 -13.29
N LYS A 124 16.93 6.85 -13.78
CA LYS A 124 15.79 7.69 -13.40
C LYS A 124 14.45 7.11 -13.86
N ARG A 125 14.36 6.53 -15.06
CA ARG A 125 13.15 5.80 -15.48
C ARG A 125 12.87 4.62 -14.57
N LEU A 126 13.90 3.87 -14.18
CA LEU A 126 13.72 2.68 -13.33
C LEU A 126 13.14 3.08 -11.97
N ARG A 127 13.65 4.16 -11.39
CA ARG A 127 13.08 4.77 -10.19
C ARG A 127 11.63 5.18 -10.38
N LEU A 128 11.33 5.91 -11.45
CA LEU A 128 9.95 6.34 -11.75
C LEU A 128 9.00 5.15 -11.92
N ALA A 129 9.47 4.06 -12.54
CA ALA A 129 8.70 2.83 -12.70
C ALA A 129 8.43 2.15 -11.35
N ASN A 130 9.45 2.02 -10.50
CA ASN A 130 9.33 1.52 -9.14
C ASN A 130 8.34 2.35 -8.32
N GLU A 131 8.53 3.67 -8.30
CA GLU A 131 7.65 4.57 -7.56
C GLU A 131 6.20 4.56 -8.08
N GLY A 132 6.03 4.49 -9.39
CA GLY A 132 4.72 4.42 -10.04
C GLY A 132 4.01 3.12 -9.67
N SER A 133 4.70 1.99 -9.74
CA SER A 133 4.14 0.68 -9.43
C SER A 133 3.71 0.57 -7.96
N ALA A 134 4.50 1.10 -7.03
CA ALA A 134 4.10 1.21 -5.62
C ALA A 134 2.90 2.15 -5.42
N ARG A 135 2.84 3.28 -6.14
CA ARG A 135 1.67 4.18 -6.08
C ARG A 135 0.41 3.46 -6.54
N GLU A 136 0.44 2.79 -7.69
CA GLU A 136 -0.69 2.01 -8.21
C GLU A 136 -1.11 0.91 -7.22
N ASN A 137 -0.15 0.30 -6.53
CA ASN A 137 -0.42 -0.69 -5.49
C ASN A 137 -1.24 -0.11 -4.33
N ILE A 138 -0.83 1.07 -3.84
CA ILE A 138 -1.55 1.79 -2.78
C ILE A 138 -2.94 2.24 -3.26
N ILE A 139 -3.08 2.69 -4.51
CA ILE A 139 -4.39 3.02 -5.11
C ILE A 139 -5.31 1.80 -5.08
N ALA A 140 -4.82 0.65 -5.52
CA ALA A 140 -5.57 -0.60 -5.52
C ALA A 140 -5.95 -1.03 -4.09
N MET A 141 -5.05 -0.88 -3.11
CA MET A 141 -5.33 -1.15 -1.70
C MET A 141 -6.43 -0.22 -1.15
N LEU A 142 -6.35 1.08 -1.42
CA LEU A 142 -7.39 2.04 -1.04
C LEU A 142 -8.74 1.67 -1.63
N LYS A 143 -8.77 1.18 -2.88
CA LYS A 143 -10.01 0.66 -3.48
C LYS A 143 -10.52 -0.60 -2.77
N ARG A 144 -9.65 -1.53 -2.37
CA ARG A 144 -10.08 -2.70 -1.56
C ARG A 144 -10.69 -2.29 -0.22
N LEU A 145 -10.14 -1.25 0.43
CA LEU A 145 -10.69 -0.71 1.67
C LEU A 145 -12.06 -0.03 1.46
N SER A 146 -12.32 0.61 0.32
CA SER A 146 -13.63 1.21 0.07
C SER A 146 -14.73 0.19 -0.20
N ASP A 147 -14.34 -0.96 -0.76
CA ASP A 147 -15.24 -2.08 -1.03
C ASP A 147 -15.56 -2.89 0.26
N LEU A 148 -14.71 -2.78 1.30
CA LEU A 148 -14.89 -3.45 2.58
C LEU A 148 -16.09 -2.87 3.34
N LYS A 149 -16.98 -3.76 3.81
CA LYS A 149 -18.07 -3.44 4.74
C LYS A 149 -17.76 -4.05 6.10
N ILE A 150 -17.76 -3.23 7.13
CA ILE A 150 -17.45 -3.69 8.49
C ILE A 150 -18.74 -3.77 9.28
N ASP A 151 -19.25 -5.00 9.43
CA ASP A 151 -20.41 -5.25 10.27
C ASP A 151 -20.02 -5.14 11.75
N ALA A 152 -20.56 -4.13 12.44
CA ALA A 152 -20.32 -3.81 13.85
C ALA A 152 -20.82 -4.88 14.87
N LYS A 153 -21.15 -6.11 14.44
CA LYS A 153 -21.79 -7.13 15.29
C LYS A 153 -21.19 -8.52 15.13
N GLN A 154 -20.00 -8.73 15.69
CA GLN A 154 -19.63 -10.03 16.24
C GLN A 154 -19.03 -9.86 17.63
N VAL A 155 -19.74 -9.17 18.52
CA VAL A 155 -19.52 -9.30 19.96
C VAL A 155 -20.13 -10.65 20.37
N SER A 156 -19.33 -11.71 20.29
CA SER A 156 -19.75 -13.01 20.83
C SER A 156 -19.65 -12.95 22.36
N LEU A 157 -20.72 -12.47 23.01
CA LEU A 157 -20.98 -12.81 24.41
C LEU A 157 -21.23 -14.33 24.44
N LYS A 158 -20.24 -15.10 24.88
CA LYS A 158 -20.49 -16.45 25.40
C LYS A 158 -20.58 -16.34 26.91
N ASN A 159 -21.76 -16.72 27.41
CA ASN A 159 -22.13 -16.88 28.81
C ASN A 159 -21.14 -17.76 29.58
#